data_AF-A0A246Q6U9-F1
#
_entry.id   AF-A0A246Q6U9-F1
#
_cell.length_a   1.000
_cell.length_b   1.000
_cell.length_c   1.000
_cell.angle_alpha   90.00
_cell.angle_beta   90.00
_cell.angle_gamma   90.00
#
_symmetry.space_group_name_H-M   'P 1'
#
loop_
_entity.id
_entity.type
_entity.pdbx_description
1 polymer ?
#
loop_
_entity_poly.entity_id
_entity_poly.type
_entity_poly.pdbx_seq_one_letter_code
_entity_poly.pdbx_strand_id
1 'polypeptide(L)'
;MHRAVHRISACLAVLPCVAACVSPSWDTQDSTTDNVTPDTAYDFNWRLSGERAIAPLQVFDDGRRTWLHFAPGQPLPAIFAVGRSGEQPVPYRRRDPYVVIDGVWPALIMRGGSLRAMARRQAVSGFDETADFAAVLAPAADATADSPAAADGAEPPRHESTPAFHAEITDGNLRQVLVRWAGLAGWTFGPEHWDVDVDIPLAGGASFGDDFKQAVRALVSATEMAERPLQPCFYANRVLRVVPYAQACDRAATREAAT
;
A
#
# COMPACT_ATOMS: atom_id res chain seq x y z
N MET A 1 24.94 86.40 -37.67
CA MET A 1 24.97 86.35 -36.19
C MET A 1 25.43 84.95 -35.80
N HIS A 2 26.74 84.70 -35.79
CA HIS A 2 27.70 84.82 -34.68
C HIS A 2 27.58 83.74 -33.59
N ARG A 3 28.62 82.87 -33.58
CA ARG A 3 29.28 82.18 -32.46
C ARG A 3 28.45 81.11 -31.71
N ALA A 4 28.83 79.83 -31.70
CA ALA A 4 29.98 79.22 -30.99
C ALA A 4 29.79 79.43 -29.46
N VAL A 5 29.66 78.44 -28.57
CA VAL A 5 30.62 77.41 -28.17
C VAL A 5 30.12 76.87 -26.79
N HIS A 6 30.36 75.59 -26.46
CA HIS A 6 30.99 75.07 -25.22
C HIS A 6 30.48 73.69 -24.77
N ARG A 7 31.38 72.72 -24.85
CA ARG A 7 31.49 71.59 -23.92
C ARG A 7 31.98 72.11 -22.56
N ILE A 8 31.41 71.63 -21.46
CA ILE A 8 32.00 71.76 -20.12
C ILE A 8 31.91 70.38 -19.44
N SER A 9 33.08 69.77 -19.27
CA SER A 9 33.40 68.81 -18.22
C SER A 9 33.47 69.55 -16.87
N ALA A 10 33.09 68.91 -15.76
CA ALA A 10 33.98 68.69 -14.61
C ALA A 10 33.27 68.15 -13.35
N CYS A 11 33.96 67.20 -12.72
CA CYS A 11 34.15 66.94 -11.29
C CYS A 11 32.94 66.55 -10.40
N LEU A 12 32.91 65.29 -9.90
CA LEU A 12 33.60 64.75 -8.71
C LEU A 12 32.86 65.05 -7.40
N ALA A 13 32.10 64.06 -6.92
CA ALA A 13 31.82 63.86 -5.51
C ALA A 13 31.80 62.36 -5.23
N VAL A 14 32.87 61.89 -4.58
CA VAL A 14 32.98 60.57 -3.96
C VAL A 14 32.08 60.56 -2.73
N LEU A 15 31.19 59.57 -2.60
CA LEU A 15 30.58 59.22 -1.32
C LEU A 15 30.66 57.69 -1.13
N PRO A 16 31.26 57.19 -0.04
CA PRO A 16 31.37 55.77 0.24
C PRO A 16 30.11 55.28 0.97
N CYS A 17 29.38 54.33 0.39
CA CYS A 17 28.32 53.63 1.10
C CYS A 17 28.87 52.34 1.71
N VAL A 18 28.89 52.37 3.04
CA VAL A 18 29.21 51.35 4.02
C VAL A 18 28.57 50.00 3.66
N ALA A 19 29.37 48.93 3.71
CA ALA A 19 28.89 47.56 3.77
C ALA A 19 28.23 47.31 5.13
N ALA A 20 26.95 46.93 5.13
CA ALA A 20 26.30 46.33 6.29
C ALA A 20 25.32 45.24 5.84
N CYS A 21 25.47 44.11 6.52
CA CYS A 21 24.78 42.83 6.46
C CYS A 21 23.24 42.87 6.35
N VAL A 22 22.69 42.09 5.41
CA VAL A 22 21.44 41.36 5.62
C VAL A 22 21.68 39.93 5.15
N SER A 23 21.81 39.02 6.10
CA SER A 23 21.69 37.59 5.83
C SER A 23 20.23 37.28 5.51
N PRO A 24 19.93 36.33 4.60
CA PRO A 24 18.57 35.82 4.48
C PRO A 24 18.21 35.11 5.79
N SER A 25 17.30 35.70 6.56
CA SER A 25 16.56 34.99 7.59
C SER A 25 15.71 33.95 6.87
N TRP A 26 16.06 32.69 7.03
CA TRP A 26 15.15 31.59 6.81
C TRP A 26 14.04 31.78 7.83
N ASP A 27 12.96 32.43 7.40
CA ASP A 27 11.70 32.42 8.11
C ASP A 27 11.35 30.96 8.40
N THR A 28 11.25 30.66 9.68
CA THR A 28 10.63 29.45 10.21
C THR A 28 9.22 29.40 9.63
N GLN A 29 9.06 28.63 8.57
CA GLN A 29 7.75 28.41 7.98
C GLN A 29 6.94 27.61 8.99
N ASP A 30 6.02 28.33 9.62
CA ASP A 30 5.00 27.86 10.54
C ASP A 30 4.44 26.53 10.01
N SER A 31 4.71 25.45 10.75
CA SER A 31 4.19 24.12 10.46
C SER A 31 2.72 24.08 10.83
N THR A 32 1.91 24.85 10.10
CA THR A 32 0.50 24.56 9.96
C THR A 32 0.43 23.26 9.19
N THR A 33 0.17 22.19 9.93
CA THR A 33 -0.15 20.89 9.36
C THR A 33 -1.47 21.07 8.63
N ASP A 34 -1.39 21.50 7.37
CA ASP A 34 -2.46 21.28 6.41
C ASP A 34 -2.61 19.75 6.35
N ASN A 35 -3.60 19.27 7.10
CA ASN A 35 -4.05 17.91 7.05
C ASN A 35 -4.66 17.70 5.67
N VAL A 36 -3.81 17.43 4.68
CA VAL A 36 -4.21 16.98 3.35
C VAL A 36 -4.87 15.63 3.56
N THR A 37 -6.18 15.65 3.76
CA THR A 37 -7.01 14.45 3.66
C THR A 37 -6.84 13.95 2.22
N PRO A 38 -6.35 12.72 1.97
CA PRO A 38 -6.24 12.23 0.60
C PRO A 38 -7.65 12.10 0.03
N ASP A 39 -8.03 13.06 -0.80
CA ASP A 39 -9.29 13.04 -1.55
C ASP A 39 -9.19 11.86 -2.54
N THR A 40 -9.95 10.80 -2.25
CA THR A 40 -10.00 9.47 -2.91
C THR A 40 -9.14 8.37 -2.28
N ALA A 41 -9.53 7.89 -1.10
CA ALA A 41 -9.09 6.58 -0.60
C ALA A 41 -9.80 5.45 -1.38
N TYR A 42 -9.04 4.48 -1.88
CA TYR A 42 -9.59 3.28 -2.52
C TYR A 42 -9.84 2.17 -1.50
N ASP A 43 -10.99 1.50 -1.59
CA ASP A 43 -11.35 0.34 -0.78
C ASP A 43 -11.21 -0.95 -1.59
N PHE A 44 -10.28 -1.80 -1.17
CA PHE A 44 -9.98 -3.11 -1.78
C PHE A 44 -10.64 -4.28 -1.04
N ASN A 45 -11.47 -4.01 -0.03
CA ASN A 45 -12.08 -5.02 0.83
C ASN A 45 -13.26 -5.73 0.12
N TRP A 46 -12.92 -6.46 -0.94
CA TRP A 46 -13.84 -7.17 -1.81
C TRP A 46 -13.45 -8.64 -1.89
N ARG A 47 -14.41 -9.53 -1.68
CA ARG A 47 -14.23 -10.97 -1.74
C ARG A 47 -14.79 -11.53 -3.04
N LEU A 48 -13.94 -12.23 -3.79
CA LEU A 48 -14.27 -12.89 -5.05
C LEU A 48 -14.63 -14.38 -4.85
N SER A 49 -15.54 -14.89 -5.66
CA SER A 49 -15.97 -16.30 -5.66
C SER A 49 -16.61 -16.70 -7.00
N GLY A 50 -16.75 -18.00 -7.24
CA GLY A 50 -17.33 -18.57 -8.47
C GLY A 50 -16.28 -18.90 -9.53
N GLU A 51 -16.71 -19.02 -10.79
CA GLU A 51 -15.83 -19.51 -11.87
C GLU A 51 -14.85 -18.44 -12.37
N ARG A 52 -13.55 -18.75 -12.31
CA ARG A 52 -12.46 -17.83 -12.69
C ARG A 52 -12.52 -17.38 -14.15
N ALA A 53 -13.09 -18.19 -15.04
CA ALA A 53 -13.20 -17.86 -16.46
C ALA A 53 -14.01 -16.58 -16.73
N ILE A 54 -14.88 -16.15 -15.80
CA ILE A 54 -15.66 -14.90 -15.90
C ILE A 54 -15.55 -14.02 -14.64
N ALA A 55 -14.72 -14.39 -13.66
CA ALA A 55 -14.45 -13.56 -12.49
C ALA A 55 -13.34 -12.54 -12.82
N PRO A 56 -13.40 -11.31 -12.28
CA PRO A 56 -12.30 -10.38 -12.32
C PRO A 56 -11.15 -10.93 -11.48
N LEU A 57 -9.95 -10.46 -11.77
CA LEU A 57 -8.75 -10.67 -10.97
C LEU A 57 -8.78 -9.81 -9.70
N GLN A 58 -9.37 -8.61 -9.77
CA GLN A 58 -9.45 -7.66 -8.66
C GLN A 58 -10.70 -6.79 -8.75
N VAL A 59 -11.25 -6.41 -7.60
CA VAL A 59 -12.31 -5.40 -7.48
C VAL A 59 -11.96 -4.43 -6.36
N PHE A 60 -12.16 -3.15 -6.60
CA PHE A 60 -12.02 -2.08 -5.60
C PHE A 60 -12.95 -0.92 -5.92
N ASP A 61 -13.20 -0.05 -4.94
CA ASP A 61 -14.02 1.14 -5.14
C ASP A 61 -13.33 2.42 -4.64
N ASP A 62 -13.70 3.56 -5.22
CA ASP A 62 -13.19 4.89 -4.86
C ASP A 62 -14.21 5.68 -4.00
N GLY A 63 -15.18 4.97 -3.40
CA GLY A 63 -16.36 5.56 -2.75
C GLY A 63 -17.46 6.05 -3.72
N ARG A 64 -17.18 6.16 -5.02
CA ARG A 64 -18.13 6.66 -6.04
C ARG A 64 -18.34 5.70 -7.21
N ARG A 65 -17.33 4.92 -7.55
CA ARG A 65 -17.27 3.98 -8.68
C ARG A 65 -16.57 2.71 -8.24
N THR A 66 -17.00 1.60 -8.80
CA THR A 66 -16.36 0.29 -8.61
C THR A 66 -15.56 -0.06 -9.86
N TRP A 67 -14.31 -0.46 -9.67
CA TRP A 67 -13.32 -0.81 -10.69
C TRP A 67 -13.06 -2.32 -10.64
N LEU A 68 -13.19 -2.99 -11.78
CA LEU A 68 -13.02 -4.43 -11.92
C LEU A 68 -11.91 -4.71 -12.93
N HIS A 69 -10.84 -5.39 -12.53
CA HIS A 69 -9.76 -5.80 -13.42
C HIS A 69 -10.03 -7.22 -13.92
N PHE A 70 -10.10 -7.43 -15.23
CA PHE A 70 -10.25 -8.77 -15.83
C PHE A 70 -8.93 -9.23 -16.46
N ALA A 71 -8.74 -10.54 -16.60
CA ALA A 71 -7.56 -11.06 -17.27
C ALA A 71 -7.54 -10.66 -18.76
N PRO A 72 -6.35 -10.42 -19.36
CA PRO A 72 -6.25 -10.12 -20.78
C PRO A 72 -6.91 -11.21 -21.64
N GLY A 73 -7.75 -10.80 -22.59
CA GLY A 73 -8.47 -11.73 -23.48
C GLY A 73 -9.62 -12.50 -22.81
N GLN A 74 -9.88 -12.31 -21.52
CA GLN A 74 -11.02 -12.90 -20.84
C GLN A 74 -12.33 -12.33 -21.40
N PRO A 75 -13.34 -13.18 -21.69
CA PRO A 75 -14.64 -12.69 -22.14
C PRO A 75 -15.31 -11.88 -21.03
N LEU A 76 -15.74 -10.65 -21.34
CA LEU A 76 -16.48 -9.85 -20.36
C LEU A 76 -17.90 -10.40 -20.16
N PRO A 77 -18.28 -10.72 -18.92
CA PRO A 77 -19.62 -11.21 -18.60
C PRO A 77 -20.65 -10.08 -18.59
N ALA A 78 -21.93 -10.46 -18.51
CA ALA A 78 -22.98 -9.55 -18.05
C ALA A 78 -22.81 -9.31 -16.54
N ILE A 79 -22.82 -8.04 -16.12
CA ILE A 79 -22.60 -7.64 -14.72
C ILE A 79 -23.92 -7.13 -14.13
N PHE A 80 -24.25 -7.64 -12.94
CA PHE A 80 -25.45 -7.29 -12.17
C PHE A 80 -25.03 -6.79 -10.80
N ALA A 81 -25.60 -5.67 -10.34
CA ALA A 81 -25.44 -5.23 -8.97
C ALA A 81 -26.55 -5.78 -8.07
N VAL A 82 -26.19 -6.12 -6.84
CA VAL A 82 -27.13 -6.50 -5.78
C VAL A 82 -27.44 -5.24 -4.96
N GLY A 83 -28.62 -4.68 -5.18
CA GLY A 83 -29.14 -3.54 -4.42
C GLY A 83 -30.24 -3.95 -3.43
N ARG A 84 -30.87 -2.96 -2.78
CA ARG A 84 -32.00 -3.19 -1.87
C ARG A 84 -33.21 -3.83 -2.56
N SER A 85 -33.40 -3.54 -3.85
CA SER A 85 -34.47 -4.07 -4.69
C SER A 85 -34.15 -5.42 -5.34
N GLY A 86 -32.97 -6.00 -5.04
CA GLY A 86 -32.50 -7.25 -5.64
C GLY A 86 -31.43 -7.04 -6.72
N GLU A 87 -31.25 -8.05 -7.56
CA GLU A 87 -30.25 -8.05 -8.64
C GLU A 87 -30.73 -7.22 -9.83
N GLN A 88 -29.92 -6.28 -10.31
CA GLN A 88 -30.20 -5.48 -11.50
C GLN A 88 -28.97 -5.40 -12.43
N PRO A 89 -29.14 -5.45 -13.76
CA PRO A 89 -28.03 -5.26 -14.68
C PRO A 89 -27.47 -3.84 -14.54
N VAL A 90 -26.15 -3.71 -14.56
CA VAL A 90 -25.48 -2.39 -14.46
C VAL A 90 -24.72 -2.04 -15.73
N PRO A 91 -24.86 -0.80 -16.24
CA PRO A 91 -24.02 -0.34 -17.33
C PRO A 91 -22.58 -0.19 -16.84
N TYR A 92 -21.63 -0.43 -17.74
CA TYR A 92 -20.21 -0.30 -17.44
C TYR A 92 -19.47 0.39 -18.57
N ARG A 93 -18.31 0.97 -18.25
CA ARG A 93 -17.37 1.53 -19.23
C ARG A 93 -16.08 0.71 -19.20
N ARG A 94 -15.57 0.33 -20.37
CA ARG A 94 -14.23 -0.27 -20.49
C ARG A 94 -13.20 0.84 -20.48
N ARG A 95 -12.23 0.76 -19.57
CA ARG A 95 -11.05 1.63 -19.45
C ARG A 95 -9.88 0.72 -19.15
N ASP A 96 -9.30 0.15 -20.20
CA ASP A 96 -8.27 -0.88 -20.06
C ASP A 96 -7.18 -0.46 -19.06
N PRO A 97 -6.81 -1.35 -18.12
CA PRO A 97 -7.20 -2.77 -18.02
C PRO A 97 -8.52 -3.04 -17.24
N TYR A 98 -9.31 -2.02 -16.95
CA TYR A 98 -10.48 -2.10 -16.06
C TYR A 98 -11.83 -2.00 -16.76
N VAL A 99 -12.83 -2.55 -16.07
CA VAL A 99 -14.25 -2.27 -16.26
C VAL A 99 -14.73 -1.41 -15.11
N VAL A 100 -15.34 -0.28 -15.41
CA VAL A 100 -15.76 0.73 -14.42
C VAL A 100 -17.27 0.82 -14.37
N ILE A 101 -17.81 0.68 -13.17
CA ILE A 101 -19.25 0.75 -12.87
C ILE A 101 -19.51 1.98 -12.00
N ASP A 102 -20.59 2.70 -12.28
CA ASP A 102 -21.01 3.84 -11.45
C ASP A 102 -21.66 3.34 -10.14
N GLY A 103 -21.28 3.96 -9.03
CA GLY A 103 -21.71 3.59 -7.69
C GLY A 103 -20.81 2.55 -7.00
N VAL A 104 -21.06 2.39 -5.69
CA VAL A 104 -20.48 1.34 -4.85
C VAL A 104 -21.60 0.42 -4.40
N TRP A 105 -21.48 -0.86 -4.73
CA TRP A 105 -22.53 -1.84 -4.55
C TRP A 105 -22.13 -2.88 -3.49
N PRO A 106 -23.06 -3.36 -2.64
CA PRO A 106 -22.76 -4.42 -1.67
C PRO A 106 -22.21 -5.70 -2.32
N ALA A 107 -22.71 -6.02 -3.52
CA ALA A 107 -22.16 -7.09 -4.32
C ALA A 107 -22.44 -6.89 -5.81
N LEU A 108 -21.58 -7.52 -6.62
CA LEU A 108 -21.70 -7.65 -8.07
C LEU A 108 -21.73 -9.14 -8.43
N ILE A 109 -22.56 -9.49 -9.40
CA ILE A 109 -22.71 -10.85 -9.94
C ILE A 109 -22.41 -10.79 -11.43
N MET A 110 -21.60 -11.74 -11.88
CA MET A 110 -21.16 -11.87 -13.26
C MET A 110 -21.71 -13.15 -13.84
N ARG A 111 -22.30 -13.07 -15.02
CA ARG A 111 -22.92 -14.19 -15.71
C ARG A 111 -22.49 -14.24 -17.17
N GLY A 112 -22.16 -15.44 -17.65
CA GLY A 112 -21.82 -15.70 -19.04
C GLY A 112 -22.03 -17.16 -19.39
N GLY A 113 -22.94 -17.46 -20.33
CA GLY A 113 -23.38 -18.83 -20.57
C GLY A 113 -23.95 -19.47 -19.30
N SER A 114 -23.38 -20.59 -18.86
CA SER A 114 -23.70 -21.26 -17.59
C SER A 114 -22.80 -20.87 -16.42
N LEU A 115 -21.83 -19.97 -16.62
CA LEU A 115 -20.85 -19.57 -15.61
C LEU A 115 -21.40 -18.43 -14.74
N ARG A 116 -21.04 -18.42 -13.45
CA ARG A 116 -21.44 -17.42 -12.46
C ARG A 116 -20.33 -17.06 -11.45
N ALA A 117 -19.81 -15.84 -11.53
CA ALA A 117 -18.89 -15.29 -10.54
C ALA A 117 -19.57 -14.21 -9.67
N MET A 118 -19.00 -13.94 -8.48
CA MET A 118 -19.50 -12.94 -7.54
C MET A 118 -18.36 -12.18 -6.88
N ALA A 119 -18.50 -10.86 -6.79
CA ALA A 119 -17.68 -9.97 -5.98
C ALA A 119 -18.56 -9.38 -4.87
N ARG A 120 -18.18 -9.56 -3.61
CA ARG A 120 -18.92 -9.03 -2.45
C ARG A 120 -18.03 -8.10 -1.66
N ARG A 121 -18.48 -6.87 -1.42
CA ARG A 121 -17.82 -5.94 -0.53
C ARG A 121 -17.90 -6.48 0.90
N GLN A 122 -16.78 -6.56 1.59
CA GLN A 122 -16.76 -6.93 3.00
C GLN A 122 -16.98 -5.63 3.79
N ALA A 123 -17.94 -5.66 4.71
CA ALA A 123 -18.05 -4.56 5.66
C ALA A 123 -16.78 -4.57 6.51
N VAL A 124 -16.13 -3.41 6.65
CA VAL A 124 -15.35 -3.17 7.86
C VAL A 124 -16.38 -3.19 8.98
N SER A 125 -16.43 -4.29 9.74
CA SER A 125 -17.04 -4.26 11.05
C SER A 125 -16.25 -3.22 11.83
N GLY A 126 -16.80 -2.00 11.93
CA GLY A 126 -16.21 -0.97 12.76
C GLY A 126 -15.97 -1.56 14.14
N PHE A 127 -14.74 -1.45 14.61
CA PHE A 127 -14.53 -1.45 16.05
C PHE A 127 -15.35 -0.28 16.58
N ASP A 128 -16.45 -0.59 17.27
CA ASP A 128 -17.22 0.38 18.02
C ASP A 128 -16.35 0.83 19.19
N GLU A 129 -15.56 1.87 18.95
CA GLU A 129 -14.90 2.66 19.98
C GLU A 129 -15.91 3.69 20.52
N THR A 130 -17.03 3.22 21.08
CA THR A 130 -17.92 4.03 21.94
C THR A 130 -18.70 3.15 22.91
N ALA A 131 -18.00 2.48 23.83
CA ALA A 131 -18.60 1.99 25.07
C ALA A 131 -17.79 2.44 26.31
N ASP A 132 -17.30 3.68 26.27
CA ASP A 132 -16.89 4.45 27.46
C ASP A 132 -17.66 5.77 27.45
N PHE A 133 -18.96 5.73 27.78
CA PHE A 133 -19.70 6.83 28.43
C PHE A 133 -21.10 6.35 28.86
N ALA A 134 -21.13 5.44 29.83
CA ALA A 134 -22.33 5.17 30.63
C ALA A 134 -21.97 5.04 32.12
N ALA A 135 -21.07 5.91 32.59
CA ALA A 135 -21.02 6.29 33.98
C ALA A 135 -21.66 7.68 34.09
N VAL A 136 -22.94 7.76 34.47
CA VAL A 136 -23.51 8.64 35.51
C VAL A 136 -25.03 8.31 35.58
N LEU A 137 -25.53 8.09 36.80
CA LEU A 137 -26.92 7.93 37.25
C LEU A 137 -27.38 6.49 37.59
N ALA A 138 -26.87 5.97 38.70
CA ALA A 138 -27.66 5.14 39.61
C ALA A 138 -27.37 5.57 41.06
N PRO A 139 -28.39 5.89 41.89
CA PRO A 139 -28.18 6.11 43.32
C PRO A 139 -28.05 4.78 44.08
N ALA A 140 -27.28 4.86 45.16
CA ALA A 140 -26.86 3.77 46.04
C ALA A 140 -27.99 3.16 46.88
N ALA A 141 -27.88 1.85 47.19
CA ALA A 141 -27.63 1.31 48.54
C ALA A 141 -28.26 -0.09 48.73
N ASP A 142 -27.41 -1.13 48.85
CA ASP A 142 -27.13 -1.86 50.11
C ASP A 142 -26.06 -2.94 49.77
N ALA A 143 -24.84 -2.83 50.29
CA ALA A 143 -24.31 -3.55 51.47
C ALA A 143 -24.21 -5.08 51.23
N THR A 144 -23.07 -5.75 51.30
CA THR A 144 -22.00 -5.67 52.30
C THR A 144 -20.64 -6.11 51.76
N ALA A 145 -19.61 -5.59 52.42
CA ALA A 145 -18.20 -5.88 52.25
C ALA A 145 -17.83 -7.36 52.44
N ASP A 146 -16.89 -7.85 51.63
CA ASP A 146 -15.63 -8.36 52.19
C ASP A 146 -14.50 -8.27 51.15
N SER A 147 -13.39 -7.70 51.59
CA SER A 147 -12.07 -7.88 50.99
C SER A 147 -11.08 -7.60 52.11
N PRO A 148 -10.00 -8.40 52.22
CA PRO A 148 -8.85 -8.00 51.43
C PRO A 148 -8.02 -9.13 50.82
N ALA A 149 -7.49 -8.80 49.64
CA ALA A 149 -6.09 -8.94 49.24
C ALA A 149 -5.45 -10.33 49.05
N ALA A 150 -5.08 -10.53 47.78
CA ALA A 150 -3.76 -10.95 47.30
C ALA A 150 -3.32 -12.41 47.53
N ALA A 151 -3.36 -13.20 46.47
CA ALA A 151 -2.20 -13.47 45.61
C ALA A 151 -2.51 -14.70 44.73
N ASP A 152 -2.70 -14.50 43.43
CA ASP A 152 -1.71 -15.01 42.46
C ASP A 152 -2.07 -14.52 41.06
N GLY A 153 -1.06 -13.98 40.39
CA GLY A 153 -1.19 -13.49 39.02
C GLY A 153 -1.30 -14.65 38.05
N ALA A 154 -2.47 -14.83 37.44
CA ALA A 154 -2.57 -15.54 36.18
C ALA A 154 -2.50 -14.50 35.05
N GLU A 155 -1.27 -14.07 34.77
CA GLU A 155 -0.91 -13.43 33.51
C GLU A 155 -1.38 -14.34 32.37
N PRO A 156 -2.15 -13.85 31.38
CA PRO A 156 -2.44 -14.64 30.19
C PRO A 156 -1.11 -15.10 29.60
N PRO A 157 -1.00 -16.35 29.10
CA PRO A 157 0.29 -16.87 28.69
C PRO A 157 0.90 -15.90 27.69
N ARG A 158 2.03 -15.29 28.07
CA ARG A 158 2.95 -14.66 27.15
C ARG A 158 3.31 -15.74 26.14
N HIS A 159 2.62 -15.74 25.01
CA HIS A 159 3.06 -16.49 23.86
C HIS A 159 4.46 -15.98 23.57
N GLU A 160 5.44 -16.87 23.71
CA GLU A 160 6.81 -16.61 23.33
C GLU A 160 6.77 -16.12 21.89
N SER A 161 7.00 -14.82 21.70
CA SER A 161 7.06 -14.19 20.39
C SER A 161 8.28 -14.76 19.67
N THR A 162 8.13 -15.90 19.01
CA THR A 162 9.13 -16.35 18.04
C THR A 162 9.34 -15.19 17.08
N PRO A 163 10.60 -14.76 16.83
CA PRO A 163 10.86 -13.56 16.05
C PRO A 163 10.32 -13.77 14.65
N ALA A 164 9.15 -13.22 14.38
CA ALA A 164 8.51 -13.37 13.11
C ALA A 164 9.13 -12.39 12.11
N PHE A 165 9.11 -12.75 10.84
CA PHE A 165 9.52 -11.86 9.77
C PHE A 165 8.43 -10.81 9.56
N HIS A 166 8.67 -9.60 10.06
CA HIS A 166 7.76 -8.46 9.91
C HIS A 166 8.24 -7.54 8.78
N ALA A 167 7.33 -7.15 7.89
CA ALA A 167 7.52 -6.08 6.92
C ALA A 167 6.82 -4.84 7.49
N GLU A 168 7.54 -3.72 7.57
CA GLU A 168 7.01 -2.46 8.10
C GLU A 168 7.01 -1.40 7.00
N ILE A 169 6.09 -0.44 7.07
CA ILE A 169 6.05 0.68 6.11
C ILE A 169 7.36 1.50 6.19
N THR A 170 8.01 1.51 7.37
CA THR A 170 9.30 2.15 7.64
C THR A 170 10.46 1.55 6.84
N ASP A 171 10.36 0.30 6.39
CA ASP A 171 11.33 -0.31 5.48
C ASP A 171 11.31 0.41 4.10
N GLY A 172 10.22 1.12 3.78
CA GLY A 172 10.06 1.95 2.58
C GLY A 172 9.78 1.13 1.32
N ASN A 173 10.60 0.13 1.01
CA ASN A 173 10.43 -0.71 -0.16
C ASN A 173 10.75 -2.19 0.10
N LEU A 174 10.25 -3.04 -0.80
CA LEU A 174 10.38 -4.49 -0.74
C LEU A 174 11.86 -4.95 -0.67
N ARG A 175 12.76 -4.27 -1.39
CA ARG A 175 14.18 -4.61 -1.40
C ARG A 175 14.79 -4.45 -0.01
N GLN A 176 14.46 -3.37 0.71
CA GLN A 176 14.97 -3.12 2.06
C GLN A 176 14.48 -4.17 3.07
N VAL A 177 13.22 -4.60 2.97
CA VAL A 177 12.68 -5.69 3.79
C VAL A 177 13.51 -6.96 3.58
N LEU A 178 13.74 -7.34 2.32
CA LEU A 178 14.47 -8.55 1.97
C LEU A 178 15.95 -8.48 2.38
N VAL A 179 16.60 -7.31 2.28
CA VAL A 179 17.96 -7.09 2.80
C VAL A 179 18.00 -7.34 4.30
N ARG A 180 17.07 -6.75 5.06
CA ARG A 180 17.01 -6.93 6.50
C ARG A 180 16.74 -8.38 6.90
N TRP A 181 15.74 -9.01 6.28
CA TRP A 181 15.38 -10.40 6.57
C TRP A 181 16.48 -11.38 6.20
N ALA A 182 17.15 -11.19 5.06
CA ALA A 182 18.26 -12.03 4.65
C ALA A 182 19.42 -11.94 5.66
N GLY A 183 19.75 -10.72 6.12
CA GLY A 183 20.74 -10.51 7.17
C GLY A 183 20.41 -11.25 8.48
N LEU A 184 19.15 -11.19 8.92
CA LEU A 184 18.69 -11.90 10.12
C LEU A 184 18.74 -13.44 9.96
N ALA A 185 18.42 -13.95 8.78
CA ALA A 185 18.37 -15.38 8.50
C ALA A 185 19.72 -15.98 8.04
N GLY A 186 20.77 -15.16 7.92
CA GLY A 186 22.08 -15.59 7.40
C GLY A 186 22.07 -15.94 5.91
N TRP A 187 21.18 -15.32 5.13
CA TRP A 187 21.14 -15.36 3.67
C TRP A 187 21.84 -14.16 3.07
N THR A 188 22.45 -14.34 1.90
CA THR A 188 23.02 -13.26 1.11
C THR A 188 21.97 -12.72 0.16
N PHE A 189 21.66 -11.43 0.28
CA PHE A 189 20.79 -10.68 -0.61
C PHE A 189 21.32 -9.25 -0.73
N GLY A 190 21.53 -8.79 -1.96
CA GLY A 190 22.16 -7.51 -2.26
C GLY A 190 21.64 -6.95 -3.59
N PRO A 191 22.06 -5.73 -3.98
CA PRO A 191 21.63 -5.12 -5.24
C PRO A 191 21.85 -6.00 -6.47
N GLU A 192 22.92 -6.80 -6.48
CA GLU A 192 23.28 -7.75 -7.55
C GLU A 192 22.34 -8.96 -7.66
N HIS A 193 21.50 -9.17 -6.64
CA HIS A 193 20.54 -10.27 -6.55
C HIS A 193 19.10 -9.83 -6.82
N TRP A 194 18.92 -8.59 -7.28
CA TRP A 194 17.64 -7.99 -7.62
C TRP A 194 17.59 -7.69 -9.13
N ASP A 195 16.87 -8.52 -9.89
CA ASP A 195 16.73 -8.37 -11.35
C ASP A 195 15.44 -7.63 -11.75
N VAL A 196 14.93 -6.76 -10.86
CA VAL A 196 13.76 -5.94 -11.13
C VAL A 196 14.21 -4.50 -11.33
N ASP A 197 13.76 -3.87 -12.42
CA ASP A 197 14.23 -2.53 -12.80
C ASP A 197 13.86 -1.42 -11.80
N VAL A 198 12.87 -1.68 -10.94
CA VAL A 198 12.28 -0.69 -10.02
C VAL A 198 12.26 -1.21 -8.58
N ASP A 199 12.29 -0.29 -7.64
CA ASP A 199 12.00 -0.57 -6.22
C ASP A 199 10.51 -0.50 -5.96
N ILE A 200 9.95 -1.57 -5.38
CA ILE A 200 8.52 -1.67 -5.10
C ILE A 200 8.25 -1.09 -3.72
N PRO A 201 7.51 0.03 -3.58
CA PRO A 201 7.20 0.62 -2.28
C PRO A 201 6.25 -0.27 -1.49
N LEU A 202 6.36 -0.24 -0.15
CA LEU A 202 5.42 -0.94 0.73
C LEU A 202 4.20 -0.05 1.00
N ALA A 203 3.02 -0.57 0.69
CA ALA A 203 1.76 0.11 0.97
C ALA A 203 1.26 -0.10 2.41
N GLY A 204 1.84 -1.05 3.14
CA GLY A 204 1.37 -1.48 4.47
C GLY A 204 2.37 -2.40 5.17
N GLY A 205 2.18 -2.60 6.48
CA GLY A 205 2.93 -3.57 7.26
C GLY A 205 2.25 -4.94 7.32
N ALA A 206 3.02 -6.01 7.49
CA ALA A 206 2.53 -7.38 7.60
C ALA A 206 3.51 -8.30 8.35
N SER A 207 3.00 -9.37 8.96
CA SER A 207 3.78 -10.34 9.75
C SER A 207 3.74 -11.72 9.09
N PHE A 208 4.90 -12.35 8.92
CA PHE A 208 5.06 -13.55 8.10
C PHE A 208 5.83 -14.66 8.82
N GLY A 209 5.28 -15.25 9.88
CA GLY A 209 5.84 -16.44 10.54
C GLY A 209 7.35 -16.36 10.86
N ASP A 210 7.98 -17.49 11.12
CA ASP A 210 9.41 -17.58 11.52
C ASP A 210 10.31 -18.30 10.49
N ASP A 211 9.73 -18.94 9.47
CA ASP A 211 10.50 -19.55 8.37
C ASP A 211 10.82 -18.52 7.28
N PHE A 212 12.11 -18.24 7.10
CA PHE A 212 12.59 -17.25 6.13
C PHE A 212 12.11 -17.52 4.70
N LYS A 213 12.16 -18.76 4.22
CA LYS A 213 11.82 -19.07 2.82
C LYS A 213 10.32 -18.91 2.60
N GLN A 214 9.50 -19.33 3.55
CA GLN A 214 8.05 -19.14 3.51
C GLN A 214 7.68 -17.66 3.60
N ALA A 215 8.34 -16.91 4.50
CA ALA A 215 8.12 -15.48 4.65
C ALA A 215 8.42 -14.73 3.34
N VAL A 216 9.58 -14.99 2.73
CA VAL A 216 9.98 -14.37 1.46
C VAL A 216 9.03 -14.75 0.33
N ARG A 217 8.62 -16.02 0.21
CA ARG A 217 7.61 -16.42 -0.79
C ARG A 217 6.28 -15.71 -0.57
N ALA A 218 5.80 -15.66 0.67
CA ALA A 218 4.54 -15.00 0.99
C ALA A 218 4.59 -13.49 0.70
N LEU A 219 5.70 -12.83 1.01
CA LEU A 219 5.90 -11.41 0.74
C LEU A 219 5.98 -11.13 -0.77
N VAL A 220 6.72 -11.94 -1.53
CA VAL A 220 6.81 -11.80 -2.99
C VAL A 220 5.49 -12.16 -3.68
N SER A 221 4.76 -13.16 -3.19
CA SER A 221 3.42 -13.45 -3.69
C SER A 221 2.41 -12.36 -3.34
N ALA A 222 2.60 -11.64 -2.23
CA ALA A 222 1.79 -10.45 -1.93
C ALA A 222 2.02 -9.31 -2.93
N THR A 223 3.12 -9.33 -3.70
CA THR A 223 3.39 -8.36 -4.78
C THR A 223 2.97 -8.87 -6.17
N GLU A 224 2.32 -10.04 -6.28
CA GLU A 224 1.79 -10.59 -7.55
C GLU A 224 0.69 -9.72 -8.20
N MET A 225 0.19 -8.70 -7.49
CA MET A 225 -0.71 -7.70 -8.09
C MET A 225 0.00 -6.68 -8.97
N ALA A 226 1.34 -6.64 -8.96
CA ALA A 226 2.13 -5.79 -9.83
C ALA A 226 2.15 -6.32 -11.28
N GLU A 227 2.31 -5.42 -12.25
CA GLU A 227 2.34 -5.75 -13.69
C GLU A 227 3.41 -6.79 -14.07
N ARG A 228 4.42 -6.98 -13.21
CA ARG A 228 5.47 -8.00 -13.36
C ARG A 228 5.54 -8.83 -12.08
N PRO A 229 4.83 -9.97 -12.00
CA PRO A 229 4.95 -10.86 -10.85
C PRO A 229 6.40 -11.29 -10.69
N LEU A 230 6.84 -11.39 -9.45
CA LEU A 230 8.21 -11.74 -9.11
C LEU A 230 8.22 -13.16 -8.54
N GLN A 231 9.38 -13.81 -8.58
CA GLN A 231 9.60 -15.05 -7.86
C GLN A 231 10.92 -15.01 -7.10
N PRO A 232 10.96 -15.56 -5.88
CA PRO A 232 12.20 -15.74 -5.15
C PRO A 232 12.88 -17.05 -5.57
N CYS A 233 14.15 -16.95 -5.95
CA CYS A 233 15.04 -18.05 -6.25
C CYS A 233 16.00 -18.26 -5.06
N PHE A 234 15.95 -19.45 -4.47
CA PHE A 234 16.81 -19.81 -3.33
C PHE A 234 17.86 -20.82 -3.78
N TYR A 235 19.14 -20.46 -3.61
CA TYR A 235 20.24 -21.34 -3.98
C TYR A 235 20.82 -22.09 -2.78
N ALA A 236 21.55 -23.18 -3.04
CA ALA A 236 22.14 -24.03 -2.00
C ALA A 236 23.22 -23.29 -1.16
N ASN A 237 23.87 -22.28 -1.73
CA ASN A 237 24.87 -21.43 -1.06
C ASN A 237 24.25 -20.27 -0.27
N ARG A 238 22.95 -20.35 0.08
CA ARG A 238 22.22 -19.32 0.83
C ARG A 238 22.16 -17.95 0.15
N VAL A 239 22.20 -17.91 -1.17
CA VAL A 239 21.88 -16.71 -1.94
C VAL A 239 20.38 -16.70 -2.23
N LEU A 240 19.72 -15.59 -1.90
CA LEU A 240 18.38 -15.26 -2.38
C LEU A 240 18.54 -14.38 -3.61
N ARG A 241 17.78 -14.66 -4.67
CA ARG A 241 17.66 -13.78 -5.84
C ARG A 241 16.19 -13.56 -6.15
N VAL A 242 15.81 -12.33 -6.49
CA VAL A 242 14.44 -12.01 -6.90
C VAL A 242 14.46 -11.64 -8.37
N VAL A 243 13.69 -12.40 -9.15
CA VAL A 243 13.60 -12.26 -10.60
C VAL A 243 12.14 -12.11 -11.03
N PRO A 244 11.85 -11.53 -12.19
CA PRO A 244 10.53 -11.64 -12.80
C PRO A 244 10.12 -13.11 -12.94
N TYR A 245 8.84 -13.41 -12.72
CA TYR A 245 8.31 -14.77 -12.80
C TYR A 245 8.57 -15.45 -14.16
N ALA A 246 8.61 -14.66 -15.24
CA ALA A 246 8.94 -15.15 -16.58
C ALA A 246 10.41 -15.59 -16.75
N GLN A 247 11.30 -15.21 -15.83
CA GLN A 247 12.72 -15.56 -15.86
C GLN A 247 12.98 -16.80 -15.01
N ALA A 248 13.70 -17.77 -15.55
CA ALA A 248 14.08 -18.98 -14.82
C ALA A 248 15.06 -18.67 -13.67
N CYS A 249 14.92 -19.40 -12.56
CA CYS A 249 15.87 -19.34 -11.44
C CYS A 249 17.26 -19.89 -11.80
N ASP A 250 17.36 -20.76 -12.81
CA ASP A 250 18.62 -21.26 -13.29
C ASP A 250 19.23 -20.31 -14.33
N ARG A 251 20.42 -19.79 -14.06
CA ARG A 251 21.17 -18.95 -15.01
C ARG A 251 21.74 -19.77 -16.18
N ALA A 252 21.90 -21.09 -16.05
CA ALA A 252 22.51 -21.94 -17.07
C ALA A 252 21.56 -22.24 -18.24
N ALA A 253 20.25 -22.40 -17.97
CA ALA A 253 19.28 -22.80 -18.98
C ALA A 253 19.07 -21.77 -20.11
N THR A 254 19.34 -20.49 -19.86
CA THR A 254 19.16 -19.42 -20.86
C THR A 254 20.29 -19.35 -21.91
N ARG A 255 21.45 -19.98 -21.67
CA ARG A 255 22.56 -20.00 -22.65
C ARG A 255 22.42 -21.09 -23.73
N GLU A 256 21.67 -22.15 -23.48
CA GLU A 256 21.54 -23.29 -24.39
C GLU A 256 20.46 -23.09 -25.46
N ALA A 257 19.51 -22.16 -25.23
CA ALA A 257 18.46 -21.82 -26.19
C ALA A 257 18.86 -20.76 -27.24
N ALA A 258 20.11 -20.28 -27.19
CA ALA A 258 20.63 -19.21 -28.06
C ALA A 258 21.79 -19.67 -28.96
N THR A 259 21.98 -20.98 -29.13
CA THR A 259 22.92 -21.58 -30.11
C THR A 259 22.13 -22.39 -31.12
#